data_AF-A0A1H5CFV0-F1
#
_entry.id   AF-A0A1H5CFV0-F1
#
_cell.length_a   1.000
_cell.length_b   1.000
_cell.length_c   1.000
_cell.angle_alpha   90.00
_cell.angle_beta   90.00
_cell.angle_gamma   90.00
#
_symmetry.space_group_name_H-M   'P 1'
#
loop_
_entity.id
_entity.type
_entity.pdbx_description
1 polymer ?
#
loop_
_entity_poly.entity_id
_entity_poly.type
_entity_poly.pdbx_seq_one_letter_code
_entity_poly.pdbx_strand_id
1 'polypeptide(L)'
;MMLSAEELLAGGGLTRDIVIPAEFAAATGAALVRLRPLTVRDLQRITKSVKEDEALSATFMIQHALVEPELKYDQILQLPAGLARFLVDRINEISGIDTPRDALQEFVQAPLAKACFILAKEFGWTPEQVSGMTIGQILLYLEMSHSGQAHADATT
;
A
#
# COMPACT_ATOMS: atom_id res chain seq x y z
N MET A 1 19.04 31.65 -17.12
CA MET A 1 19.63 31.65 -15.76
C MET A 1 19.70 30.20 -15.31
N MET A 2 20.85 29.71 -14.85
CA MET A 2 20.99 28.37 -14.27
C MET A 2 20.74 28.44 -12.77
N LEU A 3 20.08 27.43 -12.21
CA LEU A 3 19.89 27.27 -10.77
C LEU A 3 21.22 26.97 -10.08
N SER A 4 21.46 27.58 -8.93
CA SER A 4 22.56 27.22 -8.03
C SER A 4 22.26 25.93 -7.26
N ALA A 5 23.30 25.31 -6.69
CA ALA A 5 23.13 24.13 -5.85
C ALA A 5 22.26 24.40 -4.62
N GLU A 6 22.38 25.60 -4.03
CA GLU A 6 21.56 26.03 -2.89
C GLU A 6 20.09 26.18 -3.29
N GLU A 7 19.79 26.75 -4.45
CA GLU A 7 18.43 26.85 -4.98
C GLU A 7 17.81 25.48 -5.29
N LEU A 8 18.62 24.52 -5.77
CA LEU A 8 18.17 23.14 -5.97
C LEU A 8 17.88 22.41 -4.64
N LEU A 9 18.74 22.59 -3.64
CA LEU A 9 18.60 21.95 -2.33
C LEU A 9 17.49 22.58 -1.47
N ALA A 10 17.15 23.85 -1.70
CA ALA A 10 16.06 24.55 -1.02
C ALA A 10 14.69 23.84 -1.21
N GLY A 11 14.49 23.15 -2.34
CA GLY A 11 13.27 22.39 -2.61
C GLY A 11 13.00 21.24 -1.62
N GLY A 12 14.05 20.69 -0.99
CA GLY A 12 13.90 19.59 -0.02
C GLY A 12 13.34 20.01 1.34
N GLY A 13 13.35 21.31 1.65
CA GLY A 13 12.78 21.86 2.89
C GLY A 13 11.38 22.45 2.74
N LEU A 14 10.79 22.40 1.53
CA LEU A 14 9.51 23.03 1.27
C LEU A 14 8.38 22.25 1.94
N THR A 15 7.69 22.88 2.89
CA THR A 15 6.53 22.28 3.54
C THR A 15 5.24 22.62 2.81
N ARG A 16 4.32 21.65 2.71
CA ARG A 16 3.00 21.80 2.13
C ARG A 16 1.93 21.41 3.14
N ASP A 17 0.92 22.27 3.26
CA ASP A 17 -0.27 21.96 4.05
C ASP A 17 -1.23 21.10 3.22
N ILE A 18 -1.59 19.93 3.75
CA ILE A 18 -2.48 18.96 3.13
C ILE A 18 -3.76 18.89 3.95
N VAL A 19 -4.89 19.05 3.28
CA VAL A 19 -6.21 18.90 3.88
C VAL A 19 -6.53 17.41 4.01
N ILE A 20 -6.83 16.96 5.22
CA ILE A 20 -7.30 15.59 5.45
C ILE A 20 -8.77 15.47 5.02
N PRO A 21 -9.14 14.44 4.21
CA PRO A 21 -10.51 14.18 3.83
C PRO A 21 -11.44 14.02 5.04
N ALA A 22 -12.67 14.52 4.92
CA ALA A 22 -13.64 14.52 6.03
C ALA A 22 -13.97 13.12 6.56
N GLU A 23 -13.90 12.09 5.70
CA GLU A 23 -14.08 10.68 6.07
C GLU A 23 -13.02 10.16 7.04
N PHE A 24 -11.83 10.77 7.06
CA PHE A 24 -10.75 10.45 7.99
C PHE A 24 -10.61 11.47 9.13
N ALA A 25 -11.22 12.65 9.02
CA ALA A 25 -11.11 13.76 9.96
C ALA A 25 -12.12 13.69 11.13
N ALA A 26 -12.52 12.49 11.55
CA ALA A 26 -13.58 12.27 12.55
C ALA A 26 -13.13 12.56 13.99
N ALA A 27 -12.83 13.82 14.33
CA ALA A 27 -12.86 14.37 15.70
C ALA A 27 -12.55 15.88 15.76
N THR A 28 -11.82 16.44 14.79
CA THR A 28 -11.40 17.85 14.80
C THR A 28 -11.58 18.44 13.42
N GLY A 29 -12.47 19.42 13.31
CA GLY A 29 -12.81 20.06 12.04
C GLY A 29 -11.57 20.58 11.31
N ALA A 30 -11.54 20.38 9.99
CA ALA A 30 -10.43 20.76 9.10
C ALA A 30 -9.03 20.42 9.67
N ALA A 31 -8.71 19.13 9.74
CA ALA A 31 -7.37 18.68 10.09
C ALA A 31 -6.42 18.95 8.91
N LEU A 32 -5.65 20.03 9.01
CA LEU A 32 -4.51 20.29 8.14
C LEU A 32 -3.30 19.55 8.70
N VAL A 33 -2.54 18.88 7.83
CA VAL A 33 -1.23 18.32 8.18
C VAL A 33 -0.16 18.96 7.32
N ARG A 34 1.01 19.20 7.89
CA ARG A 34 2.15 19.74 7.16
C ARG A 34 3.08 18.61 6.77
N LEU A 35 3.29 18.45 5.47
CA LEU A 35 4.22 17.48 4.91
C LEU A 35 5.41 18.17 4.26
N ARG A 36 6.57 17.51 4.28
CA ARG A 36 7.73 17.87 3.47
C ARG A 36 8.05 16.75 2.47
N PRO A 37 8.62 17.06 1.30
CA PRO A 37 9.10 16.03 0.40
C PRO A 37 10.23 15.20 1.05
N LEU A 38 10.26 13.92 0.70
CA LEU A 38 11.36 13.04 1.06
C LEU A 38 12.58 13.38 0.23
N THR A 39 13.72 13.54 0.90
CA THR A 39 15.01 13.73 0.22
C THR A 39 15.62 12.38 -0.14
N VAL A 40 16.60 12.38 -1.04
CA VAL A 40 17.41 11.17 -1.34
C VAL A 40 18.02 10.56 -0.08
N ARG A 41 18.40 11.39 0.91
CA ARG A 41 18.91 10.93 2.20
C ARG A 41 17.84 10.22 3.03
N ASP A 42 16.60 10.71 3.02
CA ASP A 42 15.49 10.08 3.73
C ASP A 42 15.20 8.70 3.12
N LEU A 43 15.14 8.60 1.79
CA LEU A 43 14.93 7.33 1.09
C LEU A 43 16.01 6.29 1.41
N GLN A 44 17.29 6.68 1.41
CA GLN A 44 18.38 5.79 1.77
C GLN A 44 18.25 5.25 3.21
N ARG A 45 17.76 6.07 4.15
CA ARG A 45 17.52 5.65 5.54
C ARG A 45 16.36 4.68 5.62
N ILE A 46 15.25 4.99 4.94
CA ILE A 46 14.06 4.13 4.87
C ILE A 46 14.46 2.76 4.31
N THR A 47 15.13 2.70 3.15
CA THR A 47 15.56 1.42 2.55
C THR A 47 16.48 0.62 3.46
N LYS A 48 17.33 1.26 4.27
CA LYS A 48 18.18 0.55 5.22
C LYS A 48 17.38 -0.11 6.34
N SER A 49 16.36 0.59 6.86
CA SER A 49 15.51 0.10 7.95
C SER A 49 14.48 -0.94 7.47
N VAL A 50 14.02 -0.85 6.23
CA VAL A 50 13.00 -1.73 5.64
C VAL A 50 13.55 -3.12 5.27
N LYS A 51 14.88 -3.27 5.12
CA LYS A 51 15.50 -4.59 4.88
C LYS A 51 15.17 -5.65 5.94
N GLU A 52 14.69 -5.22 7.10
CA GLU A 52 14.28 -6.10 8.20
C GLU A 52 12.79 -6.45 8.15
N ASP A 53 11.93 -5.59 7.57
CA ASP A 53 10.49 -5.80 7.44
C ASP A 53 9.87 -4.80 6.43
N GLU A 54 9.25 -5.33 5.37
CA GLU A 54 8.70 -4.55 4.26
C GLU A 54 7.48 -3.70 4.66
N ALA A 55 6.72 -4.15 5.67
CA ALA A 55 5.57 -3.43 6.21
C ALA A 55 5.96 -2.13 6.93
N LEU A 56 7.25 -1.97 7.29
CA LEU A 56 7.76 -0.77 7.96
C LEU A 56 7.96 0.42 7.02
N SER A 57 7.97 0.18 5.70
CA SER A 57 8.27 1.21 4.70
C SER A 57 7.31 2.40 4.79
N ALA A 58 6.01 2.14 4.82
CA ALA A 58 4.98 3.18 4.93
C ALA A 58 5.09 3.97 6.24
N THR A 59 5.36 3.29 7.36
CA THR A 59 5.50 3.92 8.68
C THR A 59 6.69 4.87 8.71
N PHE A 60 7.84 4.48 8.17
CA PHE A 60 9.01 5.34 8.09
C PHE A 60 8.82 6.50 7.10
N MET A 61 8.12 6.29 5.99
CA MET A 61 7.78 7.37 5.07
C MET A 61 6.96 8.46 5.77
N ILE A 62 5.91 8.07 6.50
CA ILE A 62 5.06 9.01 7.26
C ILE A 62 5.89 9.71 8.34
N GLN A 63 6.70 8.97 9.10
CA GLN A 63 7.55 9.54 10.15
C GLN A 63 8.53 10.59 9.63
N HIS A 64 9.12 10.38 8.46
CA HIS A 64 10.11 11.29 7.89
C HIS A 64 9.48 12.50 7.20
N ALA A 65 8.29 12.35 6.61
CA ALA A 65 7.64 13.38 5.82
C ALA A 65 6.64 14.25 6.59
N LEU A 66 6.03 13.73 7.66
CA LEU A 66 5.08 14.48 8.48
C LEU A 66 5.83 15.43 9.43
N VAL A 67 5.60 16.73 9.24
CA VAL A 67 6.22 17.80 10.05
C VAL A 67 5.29 18.19 11.18
N GLU A 68 4.01 18.41 10.89
CA GLU A 68 2.99 18.74 11.88
C GLU A 68 1.70 17.95 11.57
N PRO A 69 1.11 17.23 12.54
CA PRO A 69 1.61 17.00 13.90
C PRO A 69 2.82 16.03 13.92
N GLU A 70 3.77 16.25 14.83
CA GLU A 70 4.86 15.29 15.03
C GLU A 70 4.30 14.01 15.67
N LEU A 71 4.30 12.91 14.91
CA LEU A 71 3.83 11.60 15.37
C LEU A 71 5.00 10.70 15.74
N LYS A 72 4.87 10.03 16.88
CA LYS A 72 5.77 8.94 17.28
C LYS A 72 5.44 7.67 16.50
N TYR A 73 6.42 6.79 16.39
CA TYR A 73 6.29 5.51 15.70
C TYR A 73 5.04 4.71 16.13
N ASP A 74 4.82 4.51 17.43
CA ASP A 74 3.63 3.81 17.95
C ASP A 74 2.31 4.49 17.58
N GLN A 75 2.29 5.81 17.43
CA GLN A 75 1.09 6.55 17.04
C GLN A 75 0.80 6.40 15.55
N ILE A 76 1.84 6.27 14.72
CA ILE A 76 1.69 6.01 13.29
C ILE A 76 1.08 4.63 13.05
N LEU A 77 1.50 3.62 13.83
CA LEU A 77 0.92 2.27 13.78
C LEU A 77 -0.56 2.21 14.19
N GLN A 78 -1.05 3.21 14.91
CA GLN A 78 -2.45 3.31 15.32
C GLN A 78 -3.31 4.08 14.31
N LEU A 79 -2.72 4.62 13.24
CA LEU A 79 -3.47 5.35 12.22
C LEU A 79 -4.44 4.40 11.49
N PRO A 80 -5.66 4.86 11.17
CA PRO A 80 -6.54 4.13 10.28
C PRO A 80 -5.83 3.82 8.96
N ALA A 81 -5.91 2.58 8.47
CA ALA A 81 -5.20 2.15 7.27
C ALA A 81 -5.49 3.05 6.04
N GLY A 82 -6.73 3.55 5.91
CA GLY A 82 -7.11 4.49 4.86
C GLY A 82 -6.40 5.85 4.96
N LEU A 83 -6.20 6.36 6.18
CA LEU A 83 -5.48 7.61 6.42
C LEU A 83 -3.98 7.44 6.18
N ALA A 84 -3.39 6.33 6.64
CA ALA A 84 -1.99 6.01 6.36
C ALA A 84 -1.72 5.94 4.86
N ARG A 85 -2.60 5.26 4.10
CA ARG A 85 -2.54 5.20 2.64
C ARG A 85 -2.64 6.59 2.01
N PHE A 86 -3.62 7.40 2.42
CA PHE A 86 -3.78 8.77 1.91
C PHE A 86 -2.52 9.62 2.13
N LEU A 87 -1.90 9.54 3.31
CA LEU A 87 -0.69 10.27 3.61
C LEU A 87 0.47 9.81 2.73
N VAL A 88 0.68 8.50 2.58
CA VAL A 88 1.73 7.95 1.71
C VAL A 88 1.56 8.41 0.26
N ASP A 89 0.34 8.38 -0.27
CA ASP A 89 0.05 8.85 -1.62
C ASP A 89 0.43 10.34 -1.79
N ARG A 90 0.11 11.18 -0.79
CA ARG A 90 0.50 12.60 -0.80
C ARG A 90 1.98 12.82 -0.65
N ILE A 91 2.66 12.02 0.17
CA ILE A 91 4.12 12.06 0.35
C ILE A 91 4.81 11.71 -0.98
N ASN A 92 4.34 10.68 -1.69
CA ASN A 92 4.85 10.30 -3.01
C ASN A 92 4.69 11.44 -4.02
N GLU A 93 3.49 12.03 -4.10
CA GLU A 93 3.17 13.15 -4.99
C GLU A 93 4.09 14.36 -4.75
N ILE A 94 4.23 14.82 -3.50
CA ILE A 94 5.06 16.00 -3.19
C ILE A 94 6.57 15.72 -3.35
N SER A 95 6.98 14.47 -3.16
CA SER A 95 8.39 14.07 -3.30
C SER A 95 8.80 13.84 -4.76
N GLY A 96 7.85 13.87 -5.69
CA GLY A 96 8.09 13.54 -7.09
C GLY A 96 8.53 12.08 -7.27
N ILE A 97 8.16 11.22 -6.32
CA ILE A 97 8.46 9.79 -6.37
C ILE A 97 7.22 9.14 -6.95
N ASP A 98 7.29 8.81 -8.23
CA ASP A 98 6.39 7.82 -8.81
C ASP A 98 6.87 6.48 -8.26
N THR A 99 6.43 6.13 -7.05
CA THR A 99 6.54 4.74 -6.63
C THR A 99 5.46 4.02 -7.41
N PRO A 100 5.79 3.21 -8.43
CA PRO A 100 4.80 2.35 -9.04
C PRO A 100 4.22 1.53 -7.91
N ARG A 101 2.88 1.54 -7.78
CA ARG A 101 1.94 0.53 -7.23
C ARG A 101 2.38 -0.62 -6.30
N ASP A 102 3.65 -0.97 -6.14
CA ASP A 102 4.20 -2.11 -5.42
C ASP A 102 3.98 -2.09 -3.91
N ALA A 103 4.15 -0.96 -3.21
CA ALA A 103 3.92 -0.91 -1.75
C ALA A 103 2.43 -1.07 -1.36
N LEU A 104 1.52 -0.93 -2.33
CA LEU A 104 0.08 -1.03 -2.16
C LEU A 104 -0.50 -2.29 -2.83
N GLN A 105 0.23 -2.87 -3.79
CA GLN A 105 -0.11 -4.15 -4.39
C GLN A 105 -0.12 -5.23 -3.30
N GLU A 106 0.71 -5.16 -2.27
CA GLU A 106 0.65 -6.14 -1.18
C GLU A 106 -0.66 -6.06 -0.36
N PHE A 107 -1.25 -4.86 -0.21
CA PHE A 107 -2.54 -4.69 0.47
C PHE A 107 -3.76 -4.98 -0.42
N VAL A 108 -3.65 -4.81 -1.75
CA VAL A 108 -4.75 -5.06 -2.71
C VAL A 108 -4.69 -6.48 -3.30
N GLN A 109 -3.53 -7.13 -3.29
CA GLN A 109 -3.38 -8.55 -3.65
C GLN A 109 -3.74 -9.46 -2.48
N ALA A 110 -3.84 -8.98 -1.24
CA ALA A 110 -4.23 -9.83 -0.12
C ALA A 110 -5.57 -10.57 -0.33
N PRO A 111 -6.65 -9.98 -0.88
CA PRO A 111 -7.88 -10.71 -1.21
C PRO A 111 -7.72 -11.67 -2.40
N LEU A 112 -6.94 -11.29 -3.42
CA LEU A 112 -6.76 -12.06 -4.65
C LEU A 112 -5.80 -13.24 -4.45
N ALA A 113 -4.68 -13.03 -3.77
CA ALA A 113 -3.77 -14.06 -3.29
C ALA A 113 -4.45 -15.00 -2.29
N LYS A 114 -5.31 -14.48 -1.41
CA LYS A 114 -6.16 -15.31 -0.53
C LYS A 114 -7.17 -16.13 -1.33
N ALA A 115 -7.78 -15.57 -2.37
CA ALA A 115 -8.66 -16.32 -3.27
C ALA A 115 -7.88 -17.41 -4.02
N CYS A 116 -6.69 -17.11 -4.55
CA CYS A 116 -5.81 -18.10 -5.18
C CYS A 116 -5.40 -19.20 -4.21
N PHE A 117 -5.11 -18.87 -2.95
CA PHE A 117 -4.74 -19.83 -1.90
C PHE A 117 -5.91 -20.71 -1.47
N ILE A 118 -7.11 -20.13 -1.33
CA ILE A 118 -8.33 -20.89 -1.02
C ILE A 118 -8.66 -21.85 -2.17
N LEU A 119 -8.60 -21.38 -3.42
CA LEU A 119 -8.81 -22.23 -4.60
C LEU A 119 -7.75 -23.33 -4.71
N ALA A 120 -6.47 -22.99 -4.53
CA ALA A 120 -5.38 -23.95 -4.49
C ALA A 120 -5.62 -25.07 -3.45
N LYS A 121 -6.07 -24.70 -2.25
CA LYS A 121 -6.37 -25.64 -1.17
C LYS A 121 -7.58 -26.54 -1.47
N GLU A 122 -8.66 -25.99 -2.01
CA GLU A 122 -9.88 -26.75 -2.31
C GLU A 122 -9.69 -27.72 -3.49
N PHE A 123 -8.87 -27.37 -4.47
CA PHE A 123 -8.65 -28.16 -5.68
C PHE A 123 -7.34 -28.97 -5.70
N GLY A 124 -6.52 -28.84 -4.64
CA GLY A 124 -5.22 -29.53 -4.54
C GLY A 124 -4.15 -28.99 -5.50
N TRP A 125 -4.31 -27.76 -5.99
CA TRP A 125 -3.37 -27.08 -6.88
C TRP A 125 -2.35 -26.25 -6.11
N THR A 126 -1.23 -25.88 -6.73
CA THR A 126 -0.28 -24.94 -6.12
C THR A 126 -0.68 -23.49 -6.40
N PRO A 127 -0.32 -22.53 -5.52
CA PRO A 127 -0.60 -21.11 -5.74
C PRO A 127 -0.04 -20.57 -7.06
N GLU A 128 1.13 -21.04 -7.51
CA GLU A 128 1.68 -20.63 -8.81
C GLU A 128 0.85 -21.15 -9.99
N GLN A 129 0.26 -22.33 -9.87
CA GLN A 129 -0.62 -22.88 -10.91
C GLN A 129 -1.88 -22.03 -11.05
N VAL A 130 -2.48 -21.58 -9.94
CA VAL A 130 -3.68 -20.73 -9.98
C VAL A 130 -3.34 -19.32 -10.50
N SER A 131 -2.17 -18.78 -10.14
CA SER A 131 -1.72 -17.46 -10.60
C SER A 131 -1.40 -17.42 -12.09
N GLY A 132 -1.08 -18.56 -12.72
CA GLY A 132 -0.82 -18.68 -14.16
C GLY A 132 -2.07 -18.88 -15.02
N MET A 133 -3.25 -19.01 -14.40
CA MET A 133 -4.50 -19.29 -15.10
C MET A 133 -5.28 -18.01 -15.40
N THR A 134 -5.90 -17.96 -16.58
CA THR A 134 -6.84 -16.89 -16.91
C THR A 134 -8.15 -17.07 -16.13
N ILE A 135 -8.86 -15.96 -15.90
CA ILE A 135 -10.16 -15.98 -15.20
C ILE A 135 -11.16 -16.95 -15.86
N GLY A 136 -11.14 -17.07 -17.19
CA GLY A 136 -11.99 -18.00 -17.94
C GLY A 136 -11.65 -19.48 -17.67
N GLN A 137 -10.38 -19.80 -17.48
CA GLN A 137 -9.96 -21.17 -17.11
C GLN A 137 -10.37 -21.50 -15.68
N ILE A 138 -10.22 -20.56 -14.75
CA ILE A 138 -10.64 -20.74 -13.34
C ILE A 138 -12.16 -21.00 -13.26
N LEU A 139 -12.96 -20.22 -13.99
CA LEU A 139 -14.42 -20.39 -14.02
C LEU A 139 -14.84 -21.74 -14.62
N LEU A 140 -14.17 -22.19 -15.69
CA LEU A 140 -14.45 -23.48 -16.33
C LEU A 140 -14.21 -24.66 -15.37
N TYR A 141 -13.12 -24.65 -14.60
CA TYR A 141 -12.86 -25.71 -13.62
C TYR A 141 -13.83 -25.68 -12.43
N LEU A 142 -14.23 -24.49 -11.96
CA LEU A 142 -15.26 -24.34 -10.93
C LEU A 142 -16.61 -24.90 -11.39
N GLU A 143 -16.96 -24.68 -12.67
CA GLU A 143 -18.18 -25.23 -13.27
C GLU A 143 -18.13 -26.75 -13.40
N MET A 144 -16.98 -27.31 -13.79
CA MET A 144 -16.77 -28.77 -13.84
C MET A 144 -16.79 -29.42 -12.44
N SER A 145 -16.26 -28.76 -11.41
CA SER A 145 -16.34 -29.28 -10.03
C SER A 145 -17.74 -29.25 -9.45
N HIS A 146 -18.52 -28.21 -9.77
CA HIS A 146 -19.95 -28.17 -9.42
C HIS A 146 -20.75 -29.23 -10.18
N SER A 147 -20.39 -29.49 -11.44
CA SER A 147 -21.06 -30.50 -12.29
C SER A 147 -20.71 -31.94 -11.90
N GLY A 148 -19.52 -32.17 -11.31
CA GLY A 148 -19.10 -33.46 -10.77
C GLY A 148 -19.79 -33.83 -9.45
N GLN A 149 -20.21 -32.85 -8.65
CA GLN A 149 -20.94 -33.09 -7.40
C GLN A 149 -22.42 -33.44 -7.65
N ALA A 150 -23.03 -32.88 -8.70
CA ALA A 150 -24.41 -33.18 -9.10
C ALA A 150 -24.63 -34.62 -9.62
N HIS A 151 -23.58 -35.34 -10.04
CA HIS A 151 -23.67 -36.75 -10.43
C HIS A 151 -23.34 -37.74 -9.29
N ALA A 152 -22.73 -37.29 -8.18
CA ALA A 152 -22.41 -38.15 -7.05
C ALA A 152 -23.58 -38.30 -6.06
N ASP A 153 -24.46 -37.31 -5.96
CA ASP A 153 -25.67 -37.35 -5.11
C ASP A 153 -26.87 -38.08 -5.74
N ALA A 154 -26.75 -38.55 -6.99
CA ALA A 154 -27.83 -39.26 -7.70
C ALA A 154 -27.67 -40.80 -7.69
N THR A 155 -26.73 -41.36 -6.91
CA THR A 155 -26.48 -42.82 -6.87
C THR A 155 -26.26 -43.37 -5.46
N THR A 156 -26.93 -42.81 -4.44
CA THR A 156 -27.14 -43.51 -3.15
C THR A 156 -28.62 -43.61 -2.86
#